data_AF-A0A353LHY7-F1
#
_entry.id   AF-A0A353LHY7-F1
#
_cell.length_a   1.000
_cell.length_b   1.000
_cell.length_c   1.000
_cell.angle_alpha   90.00
_cell.angle_beta   90.00
_cell.angle_gamma   90.00
#
_symmetry.space_group_name_H-M   'P 1'
#
loop_
_entity.id
_entity.type
_entity.pdbx_description
1 polymer ?
#
loop_
_entity_poly.entity_id
_entity_poly.type
_entity_poly.pdbx_seq_one_letter_code
_entity_poly.pdbx_strand_id
1 'polypeptide(L)'
;AAILMHDIGHTPFSHVLENTLANNVPHEEVSLLLMQQINGEKKGALQTAIDIFRDKYPKRFLHELVSGQLDVDRLDYLQRDSFFTGVSEGGIGAARIMKMLDVIDDKLVVESKGIYSIENFLMSRRFMYWQVYLHKTAVASEKMLTNTINRA
;
A
#
# COMPACT_ATOMS: atom_id res chain seq x y z
N ALA A 1 -12.08 -6.16 -5.12
CA ALA A 1 -12.58 -4.80 -5.40
C ALA A 1 -11.87 -3.77 -4.52
N ALA A 2 -11.93 -3.86 -3.19
CA ALA A 2 -11.23 -2.93 -2.29
C ALA A 2 -9.73 -2.80 -2.60
N ILE A 3 -8.98 -3.90 -2.57
CA ILE A 3 -7.55 -3.90 -2.93
C ILE A 3 -7.25 -3.46 -4.37
N LEU A 4 -8.19 -3.62 -5.31
CA LEU A 4 -7.97 -3.17 -6.69
C LEU A 4 -8.02 -1.63 -6.80
N MET A 5 -8.74 -0.98 -5.89
CA MET A 5 -8.98 0.46 -5.91
C MET A 5 -8.26 1.19 -4.77
N HIS A 6 -7.48 0.51 -3.93
CA HIS A 6 -6.87 1.12 -2.74
C HIS A 6 -5.99 2.33 -3.07
N ASP A 7 -5.30 2.26 -4.21
CA ASP A 7 -4.39 3.29 -4.71
C ASP A 7 -4.98 4.14 -5.86
N ILE A 8 -6.29 4.05 -6.14
CA ILE A 8 -6.90 4.75 -7.28
C ILE A 8 -6.80 6.28 -7.19
N GLY A 9 -6.63 6.82 -5.98
CA GLY A 9 -6.46 8.24 -5.71
C GLY A 9 -5.04 8.76 -5.87
N HIS A 10 -4.05 7.92 -6.16
CA HIS A 10 -2.69 8.38 -6.43
C HIS A 10 -2.60 9.17 -7.73
N THR A 11 -2.11 10.40 -7.64
CA THR A 11 -1.72 11.22 -8.78
C THR A 11 -0.27 10.95 -9.18
N PRO A 12 0.19 11.40 -10.37
CA PRO A 12 1.61 11.32 -10.72
C PRO A 12 2.48 11.99 -9.66
N PHE A 13 3.51 11.31 -9.15
CA PHE A 13 4.32 11.79 -8.02
C PHE A 13 3.46 12.24 -6.84
N SER A 14 2.50 11.41 -6.44
CA SER A 14 1.48 11.69 -5.40
C SER A 14 2.04 12.44 -4.20
N HIS A 15 3.11 11.97 -3.56
CA HIS A 15 3.73 12.67 -2.43
C HIS A 15 4.21 14.09 -2.74
N VAL A 16 4.69 14.36 -3.95
CA VAL A 16 5.08 15.72 -4.35
C VAL A 16 3.85 16.59 -4.57
N LEU A 17 2.84 16.08 -5.29
CA LEU A 17 1.63 16.85 -5.62
C LEU A 17 0.72 17.08 -4.42
N GLU A 18 0.61 16.11 -3.51
CA GLU A 18 -0.09 16.22 -2.23
C GLU A 18 0.46 17.41 -1.42
N ASN A 19 1.78 17.50 -1.31
CA ASN A 19 2.48 18.53 -0.53
C ASN A 19 2.54 19.91 -1.20
N THR A 20 2.25 20.01 -2.50
CA THR A 20 2.39 21.27 -3.26
C THR A 20 1.07 21.81 -3.78
N LEU A 21 0.37 21.04 -4.62
CA LEU A 21 -0.82 21.50 -5.34
C LEU A 21 -2.13 21.11 -4.65
N ALA A 22 -2.16 19.99 -3.94
CA ALA A 22 -3.38 19.46 -3.36
C ALA A 22 -3.64 19.90 -1.91
N ASN A 23 -2.93 20.91 -1.39
CA ASN A 23 -3.10 21.41 -0.02
C ASN A 23 -3.07 20.30 1.07
N ASN A 24 -2.20 19.29 0.91
CA ASN A 24 -2.10 18.13 1.80
C ASN A 24 -3.36 17.25 1.86
N VAL A 25 -4.21 17.23 0.83
CA VAL A 25 -5.26 16.22 0.71
C VAL A 25 -4.60 14.86 0.46
N PRO A 26 -4.77 13.86 1.35
CA PRO A 26 -4.16 12.55 1.18
C PRO A 26 -4.83 11.76 0.05
N HIS A 27 -4.06 10.96 -0.70
CA HIS A 27 -4.60 10.08 -1.74
C HIS A 27 -5.67 9.10 -1.23
N GLU A 28 -5.68 8.72 0.05
CA GLU A 28 -6.72 7.88 0.64
C GLU A 28 -8.11 8.55 0.57
N GLU A 29 -8.18 9.86 0.80
CA GLU A 29 -9.42 10.64 0.67
C GLU A 29 -9.87 10.71 -0.79
N VAL A 30 -8.93 10.95 -1.70
CA VAL A 30 -9.20 10.95 -3.15
C VAL A 30 -9.67 9.56 -3.61
N SER A 31 -9.03 8.50 -3.13
CA SER A 31 -9.40 7.10 -3.43
C SER A 31 -10.83 6.83 -2.99
N LEU A 32 -11.20 7.25 -1.78
CA LEU A 32 -12.55 7.09 -1.28
C LEU A 32 -13.58 7.86 -2.12
N LEU A 33 -13.28 9.09 -2.51
CA LEU A 33 -14.16 9.90 -3.37
C LEU A 33 -14.39 9.21 -4.73
N LEU A 34 -13.33 8.72 -5.36
CA LEU A 34 -13.40 7.99 -6.63
C LEU A 34 -14.17 6.67 -6.47
N MET A 35 -13.92 5.91 -5.41
CA MET A 35 -14.68 4.69 -5.11
C MET A 35 -16.18 4.98 -4.95
N GLN A 36 -16.54 6.07 -4.26
CA GLN A 36 -17.94 6.48 -4.10
C GLN A 36 -18.59 6.88 -5.42
N GLN A 37 -17.87 7.63 -6.26
CA GLN A 37 -18.33 8.01 -7.60
C GLN A 37 -18.61 6.76 -8.45
N ILE A 38 -17.64 5.85 -8.54
CA ILE A 38 -17.78 4.60 -9.30
C ILE A 38 -18.91 3.74 -8.72
N ASN A 39 -19.08 3.73 -7.39
CA ASN A 39 -20.18 3.00 -6.75
C ASN A 39 -21.55 3.55 -7.17
N GLY A 40 -21.69 4.88 -7.32
CA GLY A 40 -22.88 5.52 -7.86
C GLY A 40 -23.18 5.06 -9.29
N GLU A 41 -22.18 5.07 -10.16
CA GLU A 41 -22.29 4.59 -11.55
C GLU A 41 -22.63 3.09 -11.64
N LYS A 42 -22.11 2.30 -10.70
CA LYS A 42 -22.34 0.85 -10.58
C LYS A 42 -23.56 0.50 -9.72
N LYS A 43 -24.44 1.48 -9.41
CA LYS A 43 -25.69 1.28 -8.67
C LYS A 43 -25.50 0.54 -7.34
N GLY A 44 -24.45 0.88 -6.58
CA GLY A 44 -24.18 0.33 -5.25
C GLY A 44 -23.35 -0.95 -5.21
N ALA A 45 -22.89 -1.48 -6.35
CA ALA A 45 -22.16 -2.75 -6.40
C ALA A 45 -20.84 -2.77 -5.62
N LEU A 46 -20.25 -1.62 -5.30
CA LEU A 46 -18.99 -1.49 -4.57
C LEU A 46 -19.19 -1.19 -3.08
N GLN A 47 -20.42 -1.12 -2.57
CA GLN A 47 -20.68 -0.70 -1.19
C GLN A 47 -19.91 -1.54 -0.17
N THR A 48 -19.96 -2.88 -0.30
CA THR A 48 -19.22 -3.78 0.59
C THR A 48 -17.71 -3.55 0.53
N ALA A 49 -17.15 -3.26 -0.65
CA ALA A 49 -15.72 -2.97 -0.80
C ALA A 49 -15.32 -1.65 -0.14
N ILE A 50 -16.18 -0.63 -0.24
CA ILE A 50 -16.00 0.65 0.45
C ILE A 50 -16.09 0.46 1.97
N ASP A 51 -17.04 -0.35 2.45
CA ASP A 51 -17.18 -0.63 3.87
C ASP A 51 -15.97 -1.39 4.42
N ILE A 52 -15.40 -2.34 3.67
CA ILE A 52 -14.13 -3.00 4.02
C ILE A 52 -12.97 -1.99 4.01
N PHE A 53 -12.85 -1.16 2.97
CA PHE A 53 -11.78 -0.16 2.86
C PHE A 53 -11.79 0.82 4.04
N ARG A 54 -12.97 1.18 4.55
CA ARG A 54 -13.15 2.12 5.68
C ARG A 54 -13.15 1.47 7.06
N ASP A 55 -12.86 0.17 7.17
CA ASP A 55 -12.97 -0.60 8.41
C ASP A 55 -14.36 -0.52 9.09
N LYS A 56 -15.42 -0.54 8.27
CA LYS A 56 -16.83 -0.52 8.72
C LYS A 56 -17.55 -1.83 8.50
N TYR A 57 -16.89 -2.80 7.89
CA TYR A 57 -17.44 -4.13 7.67
C TYR A 57 -17.26 -5.01 8.93
N PRO A 58 -18.24 -5.87 9.30
CA PRO A 58 -18.18 -6.63 10.55
C PRO A 58 -16.99 -7.58 10.71
N LYS A 59 -16.39 -8.04 9.60
CA LYS A 59 -15.20 -8.90 9.59
C LYS A 59 -13.96 -8.05 9.38
N ARG A 60 -13.28 -7.65 10.45
CA ARG A 60 -12.18 -6.67 10.39
C ARG A 60 -10.92 -7.22 9.74
N PHE A 61 -10.66 -8.52 9.82
CA PHE A 61 -9.52 -9.12 9.11
C PHE A 61 -9.55 -8.84 7.59
N LEU A 62 -10.72 -8.59 7.00
CA LEU A 62 -10.83 -8.19 5.59
C LEU A 62 -10.26 -6.79 5.34
N HIS A 63 -10.40 -5.87 6.29
CA HIS A 63 -9.75 -4.57 6.24
C HIS A 63 -8.24 -4.73 6.41
N GLU A 64 -7.79 -5.57 7.35
CA GLU A 64 -6.36 -5.81 7.58
C GLU A 64 -5.63 -6.40 6.35
N LEU A 65 -6.34 -7.15 5.49
CA LEU A 65 -5.81 -7.63 4.21
C LEU A 65 -5.59 -6.51 3.19
N VAL A 66 -6.32 -5.39 3.32
CA VAL A 66 -6.22 -4.22 2.44
C VAL A 66 -5.22 -3.20 3.00
N SER A 67 -5.28 -2.94 4.31
CA SER A 67 -4.40 -2.01 5.01
C SER A 67 -4.07 -2.57 6.38
N GLY A 68 -2.79 -2.89 6.61
CA GLY A 68 -2.36 -3.62 7.79
C GLY A 68 -0.84 -3.82 7.85
N GLN A 69 -0.38 -4.65 8.79
CA GLN A 69 1.05 -4.98 8.86
C GLN A 69 1.46 -6.05 7.84
N LEU A 70 0.52 -6.89 7.43
CA LEU A 70 0.66 -7.97 6.45
C LEU A 70 -0.39 -7.84 5.35
N ASP A 71 -0.73 -6.60 4.98
CA ASP A 71 -1.63 -6.32 3.88
C ASP A 71 -1.06 -6.83 2.55
N VAL A 72 -1.97 -7.04 1.59
CA VAL A 72 -1.60 -7.52 0.26
C VAL A 72 -0.84 -6.46 -0.53
N ASP A 73 -1.07 -5.18 -0.24
CA ASP A 73 -0.35 -4.05 -0.85
C ASP A 73 1.16 -4.16 -0.61
N ARG A 74 1.61 -4.24 0.66
CA ARG A 74 3.04 -4.35 1.00
C ARG A 74 3.68 -5.61 0.47
N LEU A 75 2.94 -6.71 0.45
CA LEU A 75 3.43 -7.97 -0.11
C LEU A 75 3.65 -7.86 -1.61
N ASP A 76 2.85 -7.08 -2.33
CA ASP A 76 3.03 -6.84 -3.76
C ASP A 76 4.16 -5.83 -4.01
N TYR A 77 4.10 -4.63 -3.45
CA TYR A 77 5.03 -3.57 -3.83
C TYR A 77 6.47 -3.90 -3.40
N LEU A 78 6.70 -4.51 -2.22
CA LEU A 78 8.07 -4.87 -1.82
C LEU A 78 8.69 -5.88 -2.80
N GLN A 79 7.91 -6.89 -3.20
CA GLN A 79 8.35 -7.90 -4.14
C GLN A 79 8.57 -7.31 -5.54
N ARG A 80 7.63 -6.47 -5.99
CA ARG A 80 7.66 -5.80 -7.30
C ARG A 80 8.83 -4.84 -7.39
N ASP A 81 8.98 -3.95 -6.43
CA ASP A 81 10.01 -2.92 -6.43
C ASP A 81 11.40 -3.55 -6.33
N SER A 82 11.59 -4.57 -5.49
CA SER A 82 12.83 -5.34 -5.44
C SER A 82 13.17 -5.94 -6.81
N PHE A 83 12.19 -6.54 -7.49
CA PHE A 83 12.38 -7.12 -8.81
C PHE A 83 12.76 -6.06 -9.87
N PHE A 84 12.06 -4.94 -9.94
CA PHE A 84 12.30 -3.91 -10.96
C PHE A 84 13.54 -3.05 -10.70
N THR A 85 13.90 -2.82 -9.44
CA THR A 85 15.12 -2.08 -9.08
C THR A 85 16.37 -2.94 -9.09
N GLY A 86 16.22 -4.27 -9.04
CA GLY A 86 17.33 -5.23 -8.95
C GLY A 86 17.92 -5.36 -7.53
N VAL A 87 17.32 -4.74 -6.52
CA VAL A 87 17.73 -4.87 -5.11
C VAL A 87 17.28 -6.23 -4.59
N SER A 88 18.15 -7.23 -4.73
CA SER A 88 17.85 -8.63 -4.42
C SER A 88 17.52 -8.90 -2.95
N GLU A 89 18.13 -8.14 -2.05
CA GLU A 89 17.97 -8.20 -0.60
C GLU A 89 16.58 -7.75 -0.15
N GLY A 90 15.89 -6.98 -1.00
CA GLY A 90 14.51 -6.56 -0.81
C GLY A 90 13.46 -7.64 -1.13
N GLY A 91 13.87 -8.78 -1.69
CA GLY A 91 12.96 -9.84 -2.12
C GLY A 91 12.30 -10.55 -0.94
N ILE A 92 10.99 -10.80 -1.05
CA ILE A 92 10.19 -11.45 -0.02
C ILE A 92 9.49 -12.72 -0.52
N GLY A 93 9.27 -13.66 0.38
CA GLY A 93 8.47 -14.85 0.09
C GLY A 93 6.97 -14.57 0.14
N ALA A 94 6.44 -13.60 -0.63
CA ALA A 94 5.03 -13.16 -0.55
C ALA A 94 4.04 -14.34 -0.64
N ALA A 95 4.23 -15.23 -1.62
CA ALA A 95 3.40 -16.44 -1.78
C ALA A 95 3.50 -17.41 -0.58
N ARG A 96 4.64 -17.47 0.09
CA ARG A 96 4.80 -18.26 1.31
C ARG A 96 4.10 -17.59 2.49
N ILE A 97 4.26 -16.27 2.68
CA ILE A 97 3.60 -15.52 3.74
C ILE A 97 2.08 -15.69 3.63
N MET A 98 1.50 -15.52 2.43
CA MET A 98 0.06 -15.71 2.21
C MET A 98 -0.42 -17.12 2.59
N LYS A 99 0.38 -18.17 2.35
CA LYS A 99 0.03 -19.55 2.73
C LYS A 99 0.05 -19.79 4.24
N MET A 100 0.72 -18.94 5.02
CA MET A 100 0.84 -19.06 6.47
C MET A 100 -0.12 -18.12 7.21
N LEU A 101 -0.89 -17.29 6.50
CA LEU A 101 -1.89 -16.42 7.11
C LEU A 101 -3.08 -17.24 7.57
N ASP A 102 -3.59 -16.90 8.75
CA ASP A 102 -4.81 -17.45 9.34
C ASP A 102 -5.58 -16.34 10.06
N VAL A 103 -6.79 -16.65 10.56
CA VAL A 103 -7.63 -15.71 11.30
C VAL A 103 -7.96 -16.27 12.67
N ILE A 104 -7.56 -15.54 13.72
CA ILE A 104 -7.93 -15.83 15.11
C ILE A 104 -8.55 -14.56 15.70
N ASP A 105 -9.71 -14.69 16.35
CA ASP A 105 -10.42 -13.57 16.99
C ASP A 105 -10.61 -12.34 16.07
N ASP A 106 -11.00 -12.61 14.81
CA ASP A 106 -11.24 -11.59 13.76
C ASP A 106 -9.98 -10.78 13.36
N LYS A 107 -8.78 -11.31 13.62
CA LYS A 107 -7.49 -10.70 13.27
C LYS A 107 -6.63 -11.61 12.42
N LEU A 108 -5.85 -11.02 11.52
CA LEU A 108 -4.82 -11.73 10.77
C LEU A 108 -3.69 -12.15 11.70
N VAL A 109 -3.37 -13.43 11.65
CA VAL A 109 -2.26 -14.04 12.36
C VAL A 109 -1.42 -14.85 11.38
N VAL A 110 -0.22 -15.25 11.82
CA VAL A 110 0.69 -16.08 11.03
C VAL A 110 0.97 -17.35 11.80
N GLU A 111 0.85 -18.50 11.13
CA GLU A 111 1.26 -19.77 11.70
C GLU A 111 2.74 -19.74 12.13
N SER A 112 3.07 -20.38 13.26
CA SER A 112 4.43 -20.38 13.81
C SER A 112 5.50 -20.91 12.85
N LYS A 113 5.13 -21.85 11.96
CA LYS A 113 6.02 -22.36 10.90
C LYS A 113 6.43 -21.27 9.87
N GLY A 114 5.75 -20.14 9.87
CA GLY A 114 5.98 -18.96 9.02
C GLY A 114 6.91 -17.91 9.62
N ILE A 115 7.38 -18.06 10.87
CA ILE A 115 8.18 -17.04 11.58
C ILE A 115 9.36 -16.51 10.74
N TYR A 116 10.17 -17.40 10.15
CA TYR A 116 11.30 -16.97 9.33
C TYR A 116 10.90 -16.20 8.06
N SER A 117 9.70 -16.43 7.53
CA SER A 117 9.19 -15.66 6.39
C SER A 117 8.83 -14.22 6.82
N ILE A 118 8.33 -14.06 8.04
CA ILE A 118 8.03 -12.75 8.62
C ILE A 118 9.31 -12.00 9.00
N GLU A 119 10.30 -12.69 9.58
CA GLU A 119 11.63 -12.08 9.85
C GLU A 119 12.28 -11.57 8.57
N ASN A 120 12.29 -12.40 7.50
CA ASN A 120 12.78 -11.96 6.19
C ASN A 120 12.00 -10.76 5.67
N PHE A 121 10.66 -10.80 5.72
CA PHE A 121 9.82 -9.67 5.31
C PHE A 121 10.18 -8.35 6.02
N LEU A 122 10.35 -8.39 7.35
CA LEU A 122 10.72 -7.21 8.13
C LEU A 122 12.11 -6.67 7.77
N MET A 123 13.07 -7.56 7.50
CA MET A 123 14.43 -7.18 7.08
C MET A 123 14.46 -6.62 5.66
N SER A 124 13.83 -7.31 4.71
CA SER A 124 13.70 -6.87 3.32
C SER A 124 13.00 -5.51 3.23
N ARG A 125 11.95 -5.28 4.03
CA ARG A 125 11.31 -3.96 4.13
C ARG A 125 12.33 -2.89 4.53
N ARG A 126 13.16 -3.13 5.55
CA ARG A 126 14.21 -2.18 5.96
C ARG A 126 15.24 -1.92 4.86
N PHE A 127 15.64 -2.95 4.11
CA PHE A 127 16.56 -2.76 2.99
C PHE A 127 15.93 -1.91 1.89
N MET A 128 14.69 -2.19 1.50
CA MET A 128 13.97 -1.41 0.49
C MET A 128 13.81 0.06 0.89
N TYR A 129 13.53 0.34 2.17
CA TYR A 129 13.47 1.71 2.67
C TYR A 129 14.77 2.50 2.44
N TRP A 130 15.92 1.94 2.74
CA TRP A 130 17.19 2.67 2.64
C TRP A 130 17.80 2.65 1.24
N GLN A 131 17.68 1.52 0.53
CA GLN A 131 18.32 1.35 -0.76
C GLN A 131 17.49 1.93 -1.92
N VAL A 132 16.17 2.00 -1.77
CA VAL A 132 15.26 2.47 -2.82
C VAL A 132 14.53 3.73 -2.37
N TYR A 133 13.63 3.63 -1.39
CA TYR A 133 12.66 4.70 -1.10
C TYR A 133 13.32 5.99 -0.57
N LEU A 134 14.35 5.86 0.28
CA LEU A 134 15.10 6.99 0.83
C LEU A 134 16.49 7.13 0.19
N HIS A 135 16.70 6.57 -1.00
CA HIS A 135 17.96 6.74 -1.70
C HIS A 135 18.20 8.22 -1.98
N LYS A 136 19.35 8.75 -1.55
CA LYS A 136 19.67 10.19 -1.60
C LYS A 136 19.43 10.85 -2.96
N THR A 137 19.70 10.13 -4.06
CA THR A 137 19.46 10.63 -5.42
C THR A 137 17.97 10.76 -5.73
N ALA A 138 17.15 9.78 -5.32
CA ALA A 138 15.70 9.84 -5.50
C ALA A 138 15.10 11.00 -4.70
N VAL A 139 15.50 11.15 -3.43
CA VAL A 139 15.09 12.27 -2.56
C VAL A 139 15.51 13.63 -3.13
N ALA A 140 16.74 13.72 -3.67
CA ALA A 140 17.19 14.95 -4.34
C ALA A 140 16.33 15.29 -5.56
N SER A 141 16.03 14.31 -6.42
CA SER A 141 15.15 14.47 -7.57
C SER A 141 13.73 14.87 -7.18
N GLU A 142 13.18 14.27 -6.13
CA GLU A 142 11.87 14.63 -5.58
C GLU A 142 11.83 16.10 -5.13
N LYS A 143 12.88 16.57 -4.43
CA LYS A 143 12.97 17.96 -3.99
C LYS A 143 13.10 18.93 -5.17
N MET A 144 13.85 18.57 -6.20
CA MET A 144 13.94 19.36 -7.42
C MET A 144 12.59 19.48 -8.13
N LEU A 145 11.83 18.38 -8.21
CA LEU A 145 10.48 18.38 -8.78
C LEU A 145 9.54 19.28 -7.96
N THR A 146 9.56 19.14 -6.64
CA THR A 146 8.80 19.98 -5.70
C THR A 146 9.05 21.47 -5.95
N ASN A 147 10.32 21.87 -6.07
CA ASN A 147 10.69 23.27 -6.30
C ASN A 147 10.28 23.77 -7.69
N THR A 148 10.36 22.90 -8.70
CA THR A 148 9.91 23.22 -10.07
C THR A 148 8.42 23.51 -10.09
N ILE A 149 7.61 22.67 -9.43
CA ILE A 149 6.16 22.83 -9.37
C ILE A 149 5.77 24.09 -8.58
N ASN A 150 6.42 24.34 -7.45
CA ASN A 150 6.16 25.55 -6.65
C ASN A 150 6.55 26.85 -7.35
N ARG A 151 7.44 26.78 -8.35
CA ARG A 151 7.86 27.95 -9.13
C ARG A 151 6.94 28.26 -10.30
N ALA A 152 6.31 27.24 -10.88
CA ALA A 152 5.41 27.36 -12.03
C ALA A 152 4.14 28.16 -11.65
#